data_AF-A0A1G8ZD18-F1
#
_entry.id   AF-A0A1G8ZD18-F1
#
_cell.length_a   1.000
_cell.length_b   1.000
_cell.length_c   1.000
_cell.angle_alpha   90.00
_cell.angle_beta   90.00
_cell.angle_gamma   90.00
#
_symmetry.space_group_name_H-M   'P 1'
#
loop_
_entity.id
_entity.type
_entity.pdbx_description
1 polymer ?
#
loop_
_entity_poly.entity_id
_entity_poly.type
_entity_poly.pdbx_seq_one_letter_code
_entity_poly.pdbx_strand_id
1 'polypeptide(L)'
;MNTANQTSMPAISFDADAMLVAKLIQDLQHEQTALVSADMATIEKLVDNRAELLQALGEAANQRYVALAAAGFEGNETGMEKWLKLRSSQGTDRAWMDFQQQLAQAKELNRLNGLLINKHFQRNQERLDVLQGKSSGSTQLYGKNGQAHAANSSRTSFSV
;
A
#
# COMPACT_ATOMS: atom_id res chain seq x y z
N MET A 1 48.10 10.93 -32.66
CA MET A 1 47.25 9.74 -32.90
C MET A 1 46.25 9.67 -31.75
N ASN A 2 44.97 9.69 -32.10
CA ASN A 2 43.83 9.98 -31.25
C ASN A 2 43.29 8.67 -30.66
N THR A 3 43.41 8.43 -29.36
CA THR A 3 42.64 7.38 -28.66
C THR A 3 41.57 8.06 -27.84
N ALA A 4 40.38 8.10 -28.44
CA ALA A 4 39.17 8.67 -27.90
C ALA A 4 38.83 8.07 -26.53
N ASN A 5 38.63 8.97 -25.58
CA ASN A 5 37.69 8.92 -24.47
C ASN A 5 36.88 7.61 -24.38
N GLN A 6 37.33 6.68 -23.54
CA GLN A 6 36.45 5.62 -23.04
C GLN A 6 35.47 6.29 -22.08
N THR A 7 34.37 6.79 -22.60
CA THR A 7 33.23 7.22 -21.79
C THR A 7 32.76 5.98 -21.03
N SER A 8 33.16 5.83 -19.77
CA SER A 8 32.67 4.78 -18.89
C SER A 8 31.15 4.92 -18.85
N MET A 9 30.44 4.01 -19.53
CA MET A 9 28.99 3.98 -19.44
C MET A 9 28.61 3.78 -17.97
N PRO A 10 27.67 4.56 -17.42
CA PRO A 10 27.22 4.36 -16.05
C PRO A 10 26.71 2.93 -15.92
N ALA A 11 27.30 2.16 -15.01
CA ALA A 11 26.85 0.81 -14.74
C ALA A 11 25.43 0.87 -14.15
N ILE A 12 24.48 0.20 -14.80
CA ILE A 12 23.12 0.08 -14.28
C ILE A 12 23.19 -0.86 -13.06
N SER A 13 22.82 -0.34 -11.89
CA SER A 13 22.76 -1.08 -10.62
C SER A 13 21.35 -0.98 -10.02
N PHE A 14 21.03 -1.95 -9.15
CA PHE A 14 19.78 -2.03 -8.38
C PHE A 14 20.00 -1.86 -6.87
N ASP A 15 21.23 -1.54 -6.43
CA ASP A 15 21.56 -1.50 -5.01
C ASP A 15 20.75 -0.43 -4.26
N ALA A 16 20.64 0.77 -4.85
CA ALA A 16 19.84 1.86 -4.28
C ALA A 16 18.35 1.47 -4.21
N ASP A 17 17.82 0.84 -5.26
CA ASP A 17 16.45 0.36 -5.29
C ASP A 17 16.19 -0.69 -4.21
N ALA A 18 17.06 -1.69 -4.10
CA ALA A 18 16.95 -2.75 -3.09
C ALA A 18 17.02 -2.20 -1.67
N MET A 19 17.92 -1.25 -1.40
CA MET A 19 18.01 -0.58 -0.09
C MET A 19 16.71 0.18 0.24
N LEU A 20 16.16 0.91 -0.72
CA LEU A 20 14.93 1.68 -0.53
C LEU A 20 13.71 0.77 -0.32
N VAL A 21 13.59 -0.32 -1.09
CA VAL A 21 12.50 -1.29 -0.90
C VAL A 21 12.64 -2.02 0.43
N ALA A 22 13.86 -2.38 0.85
CA ALA A 22 14.09 -2.98 2.16
C ALA A 22 13.63 -2.05 3.29
N LYS A 23 13.92 -0.75 3.21
CA LYS A 23 13.43 0.25 4.17
C LYS A 23 11.91 0.37 4.14
N LEU A 24 11.30 0.36 2.94
CA LEU A 24 9.83 0.36 2.80
C LEU A 24 9.19 -0.89 3.42
N ILE A 25 9.80 -2.07 3.27
CA ILE A 25 9.34 -3.31 3.90
C ILE A 25 9.36 -3.17 5.43
N GLN A 26 10.44 -2.62 6.00
CA GLN A 26 10.53 -2.39 7.43
C GLN A 26 9.44 -1.43 7.93
N ASP A 27 9.20 -0.33 7.22
CA ASP A 27 8.14 0.62 7.55
C ASP A 27 6.74 -0.01 7.45
N LEU A 28 6.49 -0.85 6.44
CA LEU A 28 5.24 -1.59 6.29
C LEU A 28 5.03 -2.63 7.40
N GLN A 29 6.10 -3.31 7.83
CA GLN A 29 6.04 -4.24 8.96
C GLN A 29 5.77 -3.49 10.27
N HIS A 30 6.42 -2.35 10.47
CA HIS A 30 6.18 -1.51 11.64
C HIS A 30 4.74 -0.97 11.67
N GLU A 31 4.22 -0.52 10.52
CA GLU A 31 2.82 -0.12 10.38
C GLU A 31 1.88 -1.28 10.71
N GLN A 32 2.18 -2.50 10.24
CA GLN A 32 1.38 -3.66 10.57
C GLN A 32 1.31 -3.90 12.09
N THR A 33 2.45 -3.83 12.79
CA THR A 33 2.49 -3.95 14.26
C THR A 33 1.70 -2.85 14.95
N ALA A 34 1.82 -1.60 14.48
CA ALA A 34 1.08 -0.47 15.02
C ALA A 34 -0.44 -0.62 14.78
N LEU A 35 -0.85 -1.11 13.60
CA LEU A 35 -2.25 -1.40 13.27
C LEU A 35 -2.83 -2.52 14.14
N VAL A 36 -2.05 -3.57 14.44
CA VAL A 36 -2.49 -4.66 15.31
C VAL A 36 -2.67 -4.17 16.76
N SER A 37 -1.77 -3.31 17.24
CA SER A 37 -1.82 -2.73 18.59
C SER A 37 -2.72 -1.49 18.72
N ALA A 38 -3.26 -0.98 17.61
CA ALA A 38 -4.04 0.26 17.52
C ALA A 38 -3.28 1.50 18.02
N ASP A 39 -1.96 1.55 17.82
CA ASP A 39 -1.11 2.70 18.14
C ASP A 39 -1.19 3.78 17.05
N MET A 40 -2.14 4.70 17.20
CA MET A 40 -2.38 5.77 16.22
C MET A 40 -1.22 6.78 16.12
N ALA A 41 -0.50 7.04 17.22
CA ALA A 41 0.61 7.98 17.21
C ALA A 41 1.78 7.48 16.36
N THR A 42 2.02 6.16 16.37
CA THR A 42 3.01 5.53 15.50
C THR A 42 2.54 5.48 14.05
N ILE A 43 1.25 5.19 13.80
CA ILE A 43 0.68 5.18 12.45
C ILE A 43 0.83 6.55 11.77
N GLU A 44 0.51 7.64 12.47
CA GLU A 44 0.63 9.01 11.93
C GLU A 44 2.07 9.32 11.49
N LYS A 45 3.08 8.97 12.29
CA LYS A 45 4.50 9.18 11.94
C LYS A 45 4.96 8.35 10.74
N LEU A 46 4.38 7.17 10.54
CA LEU A 46 4.76 6.28 9.44
C LEU A 46 4.24 6.75 8.08
N VAL A 47 3.18 7.55 8.05
CA VAL A 47 2.63 8.10 6.80
C VAL A 47 3.62 9.07 6.15
N ASP A 48 4.23 9.96 6.93
CA ASP A 48 5.19 10.95 6.42
C ASP A 48 6.45 10.27 5.85
N ASN A 49 7.01 9.31 6.61
CA ASN A 49 8.19 8.54 6.17
C ASN A 49 7.94 7.77 4.86
N ARG A 50 6.71 7.25 4.67
CA ARG A 50 6.35 6.52 3.46
C ARG A 50 6.36 7.41 2.22
N ALA A 51 5.89 8.65 2.32
CA ALA A 51 5.87 9.56 1.19
C ALA A 51 7.29 9.85 0.68
N GLU A 52 8.23 10.09 1.60
CA GLU A 52 9.64 10.30 1.29
C GLU A 52 10.28 9.07 0.62
N LEU A 53 9.98 7.86 1.12
CA LEU A 53 10.50 6.61 0.53
C LEU A 53 9.97 6.37 -0.88
N LEU A 54 8.68 6.62 -1.12
CA LEU A 54 8.09 6.47 -2.44
C LEU A 54 8.67 7.48 -3.45
N GLN A 55 8.93 8.71 -3.01
CA GLN A 55 9.63 9.70 -3.83
C GLN A 55 11.05 9.21 -4.18
N ALA A 56 11.82 8.79 -3.18
CA ALA A 56 13.19 8.28 -3.39
C ALA A 56 13.23 7.06 -4.33
N LEU A 57 12.24 6.16 -4.24
CA LEU A 57 12.08 5.03 -5.18
C LEU A 57 11.79 5.51 -6.60
N GLY A 58 10.95 6.54 -6.77
CA GLY A 58 10.69 7.14 -8.07
C GLY A 58 11.94 7.77 -8.69
N GLU A 59 12.73 8.46 -7.87
CA GLU A 59 14.00 9.06 -8.30
C GLU A 59 15.04 7.99 -8.70
N ALA A 60 15.18 6.93 -7.91
CA ALA A 60 16.07 5.80 -8.22
C ALA A 60 15.67 5.10 -9.53
N ALA A 61 14.36 4.85 -9.72
CA ALA A 61 13.84 4.28 -10.96
C ALA A 61 14.12 5.18 -12.18
N ASN A 62 13.94 6.50 -12.03
CA ASN A 62 14.24 7.45 -13.10
C ASN A 62 15.74 7.47 -13.45
N GLN A 63 16.62 7.50 -12.44
CA GLN A 63 18.06 7.41 -12.65
C GLN A 63 18.45 6.13 -13.40
N ARG A 64 17.83 5.00 -13.04
CA ARG A 64 18.02 3.72 -13.73
C ARG A 64 17.58 3.81 -15.19
N TYR A 65 16.41 4.36 -15.48
CA TYR A 65 15.93 4.51 -16.87
C TYR A 65 16.78 5.48 -17.69
N VAL A 66 17.33 6.54 -17.09
CA VAL A 66 18.28 7.43 -17.76
C VAL A 66 19.58 6.70 -18.11
N ALA A 67 20.12 5.91 -17.17
CA ALA A 67 21.31 5.09 -17.43
C ALA A 67 21.06 4.02 -18.52
N LEU A 68 19.87 3.42 -18.50
CA LEU A 68 19.41 2.47 -19.52
C LEU A 68 19.30 3.10 -20.91
N ALA A 69 18.76 4.32 -21.00
CA ALA A 69 18.71 5.10 -22.22
C ALA A 69 20.12 5.45 -22.74
N ALA A 70 21.04 5.83 -21.84
CA ALA A 70 22.44 6.09 -22.18
C ALA A 70 23.17 4.84 -22.70
N ALA A 71 22.76 3.65 -22.27
CA ALA A 71 23.25 2.37 -22.76
C ALA A 71 22.65 1.95 -24.12
N GLY A 72 21.78 2.78 -24.72
CA GLY A 72 21.16 2.54 -26.03
C GLY A 72 19.88 1.70 -25.99
N PHE A 73 19.29 1.52 -24.80
CA PHE A 73 18.02 0.82 -24.63
C PHE A 73 16.88 1.82 -24.40
N GLU A 74 15.65 1.34 -24.40
CA GLU A 74 14.49 2.18 -24.08
C GLU A 74 14.46 2.47 -22.57
N GLY A 75 14.19 3.72 -22.15
CA GLY A 75 14.18 4.12 -20.74
C GLY A 75 12.91 3.69 -20.00
N ASN A 76 12.63 2.39 -19.97
CA ASN A 76 11.46 1.79 -19.32
C ASN A 76 11.68 0.31 -19.01
N GLU A 77 10.67 -0.35 -18.43
CA GLU A 77 10.73 -1.78 -18.11
C GLU A 77 11.02 -2.67 -19.32
N THR A 78 10.43 -2.39 -20.48
CA THR A 78 10.69 -3.15 -21.70
C THR A 78 12.16 -3.07 -22.12
N GLY A 79 12.78 -1.88 -22.00
CA GLY A 79 14.20 -1.72 -22.23
C GLY A 79 15.06 -2.42 -21.18
N MET A 80 14.60 -2.46 -19.93
CA MET A 80 15.28 -3.10 -18.81
C MET A 80 15.37 -4.61 -19.04
N GLU A 81 14.27 -5.25 -19.44
CA GLU A 81 14.22 -6.67 -19.80
C GLU A 81 15.17 -7.00 -20.96
N LYS A 82 15.20 -6.14 -21.99
CA LYS A 82 16.11 -6.31 -23.13
C LYS A 82 17.57 -6.16 -22.69
N TRP A 83 17.87 -5.16 -21.87
CA TRP A 83 19.23 -4.95 -21.38
C TRP A 83 19.71 -6.12 -20.53
N LEU A 84 18.87 -6.63 -19.62
CA LEU A 84 19.19 -7.79 -18.81
C LEU A 84 19.53 -9.00 -19.69
N LYS A 85 18.70 -9.31 -20.70
CA LYS A 85 18.96 -10.44 -21.61
C LYS A 85 20.25 -10.32 -22.42
N LEU A 86 20.68 -9.10 -22.78
CA LEU A 86 21.81 -8.88 -23.70
C LEU A 86 23.13 -8.55 -23.02
N ARG A 87 23.10 -7.93 -21.83
CA ARG A 87 24.26 -7.24 -21.25
C ARG A 87 24.46 -7.47 -19.75
N SER A 88 23.55 -8.16 -19.06
CA SER A 88 23.73 -8.38 -17.62
C SER A 88 24.89 -9.31 -17.31
N SER A 89 25.44 -9.11 -16.11
CA SER A 89 26.26 -10.12 -15.46
C SER A 89 25.37 -11.01 -14.59
N GLN A 90 25.85 -12.21 -14.23
CA GLN A 90 25.14 -13.09 -13.29
C GLN A 90 24.83 -12.40 -11.94
N GLY A 91 25.72 -11.50 -11.48
CA GLY A 91 25.48 -10.71 -10.26
C GLY A 91 24.35 -9.71 -10.44
N THR A 92 24.28 -9.04 -11.60
CA THR A 92 23.23 -8.08 -11.95
C THR A 92 21.87 -8.77 -12.09
N ASP A 93 21.80 -9.94 -12.72
CA ASP A 93 20.57 -10.72 -12.84
C ASP A 93 20.03 -11.10 -11.46
N ARG A 94 20.92 -11.53 -10.57
CA ARG A 94 20.54 -11.87 -9.20
C ARG A 94 20.03 -10.65 -8.44
N ALA A 95 20.73 -9.51 -8.52
CA ALA A 95 20.29 -8.27 -7.89
C ALA A 95 18.92 -7.81 -8.41
N TRP A 96 18.66 -7.94 -9.71
CA TRP A 96 17.34 -7.66 -10.29
C TRP A 96 16.25 -8.59 -9.74
N MET A 97 16.51 -9.89 -9.70
CA MET A 97 15.56 -10.87 -9.16
C MET A 97 15.25 -10.60 -7.68
N ASP A 98 16.29 -10.35 -6.87
CA ASP A 98 16.15 -10.05 -5.46
C ASP A 98 15.33 -8.76 -5.25
N PHE A 99 15.60 -7.72 -6.04
CA PHE A 99 14.80 -6.48 -6.04
C PHE A 99 13.34 -6.72 -6.40
N GLN A 100 13.05 -7.48 -7.46
CA GLN A 100 11.68 -7.83 -7.86
C GLN A 100 10.94 -8.61 -6.77
N GLN A 101 11.63 -9.52 -6.09
CA GLN A 101 11.06 -10.28 -4.96
C GLN A 101 10.73 -9.36 -3.78
N GLN A 102 11.62 -8.43 -3.44
CA GLN A 102 11.37 -7.43 -2.39
C GLN A 102 10.18 -6.53 -2.74
N LEU A 103 10.07 -6.09 -4.00
CA LEU A 103 8.92 -5.31 -4.49
C LEU A 103 7.60 -6.07 -4.31
N ALA A 104 7.59 -7.36 -4.65
CA ALA A 104 6.42 -8.21 -4.47
C ALA A 104 6.03 -8.33 -2.99
N GLN A 105 7.01 -8.50 -2.10
CA GLN A 105 6.79 -8.52 -0.66
C GLN A 105 6.21 -7.19 -0.14
N ALA A 106 6.76 -6.06 -0.56
CA ALA A 106 6.27 -4.73 -0.16
C ALA A 106 4.81 -4.52 -0.60
N LYS A 107 4.45 -4.95 -1.82
CA LYS A 107 3.06 -4.89 -2.33
C LYS A 107 2.12 -5.73 -1.47
N GLU A 108 2.53 -6.94 -1.09
CA GLU A 108 1.70 -7.81 -0.26
C GLU A 108 1.53 -7.25 1.16
N LEU A 109 2.59 -6.74 1.78
CA LEU A 109 2.50 -6.08 3.08
C LEU A 109 1.56 -4.87 3.04
N ASN A 110 1.65 -4.04 2.01
CA ASN A 110 0.76 -2.90 1.83
C ASN A 110 -0.71 -3.34 1.69
N ARG A 111 -0.96 -4.41 0.93
CA ARG A 111 -2.30 -5.01 0.78
C ARG A 111 -2.85 -5.48 2.12
N LEU A 112 -2.04 -6.19 2.91
CA LEU A 112 -2.43 -6.68 4.24
C LEU A 112 -2.73 -5.53 5.22
N ASN A 113 -1.90 -4.48 5.21
CA ASN A 113 -2.12 -3.31 6.05
C ASN A 113 -3.41 -2.58 5.66
N GLY A 114 -3.70 -2.45 4.36
CA GLY A 114 -4.97 -1.91 3.87
C GLY A 114 -6.18 -2.72 4.34
N LEU A 115 -6.08 -4.05 4.40
CA LEU A 115 -7.15 -4.90 4.96
C LEU A 115 -7.36 -4.66 6.46
N LEU A 116 -6.28 -4.50 7.23
CA LEU A 116 -6.37 -4.19 8.67
C LEU A 116 -7.05 -2.83 8.91
N ILE A 117 -6.68 -1.80 8.14
CA ILE A 117 -7.30 -0.47 8.20
C ILE A 117 -8.80 -0.57 7.93
N ASN A 118 -9.20 -1.25 6.85
CA ASN A 118 -10.61 -1.44 6.51
C ASN A 118 -11.39 -2.17 7.62
N LYS A 119 -10.78 -3.18 8.25
CA LYS A 119 -11.39 -3.91 9.36
C LYS A 119 -11.60 -3.02 10.59
N HIS A 120 -10.64 -2.15 10.91
CA HIS A 120 -10.79 -1.18 12.00
C HIS A 120 -11.89 -0.17 11.71
N PHE A 121 -11.97 0.33 10.46
CA PHE A 121 -13.02 1.24 10.03
C PHE A 121 -14.41 0.62 10.18
N GLN A 122 -14.61 -0.61 9.70
CA GLN A 122 -15.87 -1.34 9.84
C GLN A 122 -16.29 -1.50 11.30
N ARG A 123 -15.37 -1.92 12.18
CA ARG A 123 -15.65 -2.07 13.62
C ARG A 123 -15.99 -0.74 14.30
N ASN A 124 -15.33 0.35 13.90
CA ASN A 124 -15.64 1.67 14.42
C ASN A 124 -17.03 2.14 13.96
N GLN A 125 -17.39 1.90 12.69
CA GLN A 125 -18.72 2.21 12.18
C GLN A 125 -19.82 1.41 12.89
N GLU A 126 -19.64 0.09 13.06
CA GLU A 126 -20.57 -0.75 13.82
C GLU A 126 -20.78 -0.24 15.25
N ARG A 127 -19.69 0.17 15.93
CA ARG A 127 -19.79 0.76 17.28
C ARG A 127 -20.53 2.09 17.27
N LEU A 128 -20.24 2.96 16.30
CA LEU A 128 -20.95 4.23 16.15
C LEU A 128 -22.44 4.03 15.86
N ASP A 129 -22.79 3.05 15.03
CA ASP A 129 -24.18 2.72 14.71
C ASP A 129 -24.94 2.22 15.94
N VAL A 130 -24.29 1.38 16.77
CA VAL A 130 -24.82 0.97 18.07
C VAL A 130 -25.04 2.16 19.00
N LEU A 131 -24.05 3.06 19.12
CA LEU A 131 -24.15 4.26 19.98
C LEU A 131 -25.22 5.25 19.47
N GLN A 132 -25.42 5.34 18.16
CA GLN A 132 -26.43 6.18 17.53
C GLN A 132 -27.83 5.55 17.53
N GLY A 133 -28.00 4.34 18.09
CA GLY A 133 -29.27 3.62 18.10
C GLY A 133 -29.73 3.15 16.72
N LYS A 134 -28.83 3.18 15.72
CA LYS A 134 -29.08 2.71 14.35
C LYS A 134 -28.76 1.23 14.23
N SER A 135 -29.23 0.39 15.16
CA SER A 135 -29.05 -1.05 14.96
C SER A 135 -29.81 -1.46 13.70
N SER A 136 -29.06 -1.92 12.70
CA SER A 136 -29.58 -2.54 11.49
C SER A 136 -30.26 -3.84 11.88
N GLY A 137 -31.51 -3.72 12.33
CA GLY A 137 -32.28 -4.80 12.91
C GLY A 137 -33.25 -4.25 13.93
N SER A 138 -34.42 -3.86 13.44
CA SER A 138 -35.68 -3.69 14.18
C SER A 138 -35.64 -4.21 15.62
N THR A 139 -35.22 -3.37 16.56
CA THR A 139 -35.36 -3.64 17.99
C THR A 139 -36.52 -2.82 18.51
N GLN A 140 -37.70 -3.20 18.06
CA GLN A 140 -38.89 -3.16 18.90
C GLN A 140 -38.64 -4.18 20.01
N LEU A 141 -38.20 -3.76 21.20
CA LEU A 141 -38.25 -4.44 22.52
C LEU A 141 -37.17 -3.83 23.44
N TYR A 142 -37.37 -3.40 24.69
CA TYR A 142 -38.50 -3.28 25.62
C TYR A 142 -38.17 -2.01 26.44
N GLY A 143 -39.11 -1.10 26.64
CA GLY A 143 -38.92 -0.04 27.65
C GLY A 143 -38.91 -0.65 29.06
N LYS A 144 -38.18 -0.04 29.99
CA LYS A 144 -38.15 -0.34 31.45
C LYS A 144 -39.54 -0.46 32.11
N ASN A 145 -40.61 -0.08 31.40
CA ASN A 145 -41.99 -0.07 31.87
C ASN A 145 -42.87 -1.12 31.14
N GLY A 146 -42.29 -2.03 30.35
CA GLY A 146 -43.01 -3.17 29.76
C GLY A 146 -44.03 -2.86 28.65
N GLN A 147 -44.21 -1.60 28.25
CA GLN A 147 -45.22 -1.25 27.25
C GLN A 147 -44.63 -1.23 25.83
N ALA A 148 -45.08 -2.18 25.01
CA ALA A 148 -44.90 -2.16 23.57
C ALA A 148 -45.99 -1.26 22.96
N HIS A 149 -45.61 -0.10 22.43
CA HIS A 149 -46.48 0.61 21.49
C HIS A 149 -46.33 -0.07 20.13
N ALA A 150 -47.21 -1.04 19.84
CA ALA A 150 -47.55 -1.35 18.47
C ALA A 150 -48.19 -0.08 17.87
N ALA A 151 -47.61 0.43 16.79
CA ALA A 151 -48.26 1.47 16.00
C ALA A 151 -49.52 0.85 15.39
N ASN A 152 -50.63 0.94 16.12
CA ASN A 152 -51.96 0.67 15.60
C ASN A 152 -52.20 1.68 14.47
N SER A 153 -52.07 1.21 13.23
CA SER A 153 -52.58 1.92 12.06
C SER A 153 -54.11 1.95 12.15
N SER A 154 -54.62 3.02 12.76
CA SER A 154 -56.03 3.38 12.72
C SER A 154 -56.45 3.68 11.28
N ARG A 155 -57.23 2.80 10.66
CA ARG A 155 -58.14 3.16 9.58
C ARG A 155 -59.52 2.59 9.86
N THR A 156 -60.23 3.30 10.72
CA THR A 156 -61.69 3.29 10.77
C THR A 156 -62.22 4.31 9.77
N SER A 157 -62.94 3.88 8.74
CA SER A 157 -63.97 4.71 8.11
C SER A 157 -65.19 3.82 7.84
N PHE A 158 -66.32 4.29 8.36
CA PHE A 158 -67.61 3.61 8.57
C PHE A 158 -68.53 3.71 7.33
N SER A 159 -69.43 2.73 7.17
CA SER A 159 -70.78 2.64 6.51
C SER A 159 -71.25 3.70 5.49
N VAL A 160 -72.10 3.40 4.48
CA VAL A 160 -73.39 2.68 4.42
C VAL A 160 -73.57 2.03 3.05
#